data_AF-A0A7Y6E4C8-F1
#
_entry.id   AF-A0A7Y6E4C8-F1
#
_cell.length_a   1.000
_cell.length_b   1.000
_cell.length_c   1.000
_cell.angle_alpha   90.00
_cell.angle_beta   90.00
_cell.angle_gamma   90.00
#
_symmetry.space_group_name_H-M   'P 1'
#
loop_
_entity.id
_entity.type
_entity.pdbx_description
1 polymer ?
#
loop_
_entity_poly.entity_id
_entity_poly.type
_entity_poly.pdbx_seq_one_letter_code
_entity_poly.pdbx_strand_id
1 'polypeptide(L)'
;MFDTAETSQTIPQLAVLGFGLHGREFQITASIAKGLVATEPLWLAAPLAASVAIIGPGGRIAWAERIPVSLRGGLHTGDRIEIDAAGSPPLIFDLTVPDSALMGGFTWKLAMQALRAYDYQQDSPIRLHVSVTDPAIARFRAAVGAPVGDRDGLLVGSWPDQIEHRIEDLNGADS
;
A
#
# COMPACT_ATOMS: atom_id res chain seq x y z
N MET A 1 -22.64 11.05 26.21
CA MET A 1 -22.05 9.75 25.90
C MET A 1 -22.25 9.57 24.40
N PHE A 2 -21.29 10.03 23.60
CA PHE A 2 -21.36 9.89 22.15
C PHE A 2 -20.63 8.60 21.80
N ASP A 3 -21.38 7.67 21.23
CA ASP A 3 -20.87 6.45 20.63
C ASP A 3 -20.20 6.85 19.31
N THR A 4 -18.91 7.17 19.37
CA THR A 4 -18.07 7.30 18.17
C THR A 4 -17.74 5.90 17.69
N ALA A 5 -18.71 5.28 17.01
CA ALA A 5 -18.39 4.18 16.11
C ALA A 5 -17.41 4.75 15.07
N GLU A 6 -16.15 4.31 15.15
CA GLU A 6 -15.18 4.46 14.07
C GLU A 6 -15.90 4.16 12.75
N THR A 7 -15.89 5.13 11.85
CA THR A 7 -16.37 4.97 10.47
C THR A 7 -15.53 3.88 9.81
N SER A 8 -15.99 2.64 9.97
CA SER A 8 -15.43 1.43 9.39
C SER A 8 -15.17 1.63 7.91
N GLN A 9 -13.93 1.32 7.53
CA GLN A 9 -13.32 1.59 6.25
C GLN A 9 -14.12 0.96 5.10
N THR A 10 -14.73 1.82 4.28
CA THR A 10 -15.76 1.48 3.29
C THR A 10 -15.23 1.28 1.86
N ILE A 11 -13.92 1.21 1.66
CA ILE A 11 -13.27 1.24 0.32
C ILE A 11 -12.04 0.31 0.28
N PRO A 12 -11.57 -0.10 -0.92
CA PRO A 12 -10.34 -0.88 -1.03
C PRO A 12 -9.17 -0.09 -0.47
N GLN A 13 -8.28 -0.80 0.22
CA GLN A 13 -7.14 -0.23 0.91
C GLN A 13 -5.85 -0.91 0.51
N LEU A 14 -4.78 -0.13 0.51
CA LEU A 14 -3.42 -0.60 0.31
C LEU A 14 -2.64 -0.34 1.60
N ALA A 15 -2.02 -1.38 2.16
CA ALA A 15 -1.18 -1.28 3.34
C ALA A 15 0.25 -1.70 3.02
N VAL A 16 1.23 -1.01 3.59
CA VAL A 16 2.64 -1.42 3.54
C VAL A 16 2.93 -2.30 4.75
N LEU A 17 3.25 -3.57 4.51
CA LEU A 17 3.44 -4.57 5.56
C LEU A 17 4.90 -4.64 6.02
N GLY A 18 5.84 -4.33 5.14
CA GLY A 18 7.26 -4.35 5.44
C GLY A 18 8.11 -3.93 4.25
N PHE A 19 9.34 -3.54 4.51
CA PHE A 19 10.29 -3.16 3.46
C PHE A 19 11.73 -3.31 3.95
N GLY A 20 12.66 -3.46 3.01
CA GLY A 20 14.06 -3.73 3.31
C GLY A 20 14.96 -3.61 2.09
N LEU A 21 16.26 -3.77 2.32
CA LEU A 21 17.25 -3.83 1.24
C LEU A 21 17.79 -5.25 1.16
N HIS A 22 17.82 -5.79 -0.05
CA HIS A 22 18.54 -7.01 -0.37
C HIS A 22 19.60 -6.70 -1.42
N GLY A 23 20.87 -6.58 -0.99
CA GLY A 23 21.93 -6.10 -1.85
C GLY A 23 21.66 -4.67 -2.35
N ARG A 24 21.36 -4.53 -3.64
CA ARG A 24 21.04 -3.25 -4.32
C ARG A 24 19.57 -3.08 -4.68
N GLU A 25 18.72 -3.99 -4.21
CA GLU A 25 17.31 -3.99 -4.51
C GLU A 25 16.53 -3.54 -3.29
N PHE A 26 15.57 -2.66 -3.53
CA PHE A 26 14.60 -2.26 -2.53
C PHE A 26 13.40 -3.20 -2.59
N GLN A 27 13.16 -3.91 -1.49
CA GLN A 27 12.10 -4.88 -1.36
C GLN A 27 10.98 -4.31 -0.50
N ILE A 28 9.74 -4.49 -0.93
CA ILE A 28 8.56 -4.04 -0.21
C ILE A 28 7.51 -5.13 -0.28
N THR A 29 6.89 -5.44 0.84
CA THR A 29 5.70 -6.28 0.91
C THR A 29 4.52 -5.38 1.26
N ALA A 30 3.45 -5.48 0.47
CA ALA A 30 2.24 -4.70 0.65
C ALA A 30 1.01 -5.60 0.47
N SER A 31 -0.15 -5.12 0.92
CA SER A 31 -1.41 -5.83 0.76
C SER A 31 -2.51 -4.92 0.23
N ILE A 32 -3.33 -5.47 -0.67
CA ILE A 32 -4.61 -4.86 -1.06
C ILE A 32 -5.72 -5.63 -0.36
N ALA A 33 -6.44 -4.94 0.52
CA ALA A 33 -7.70 -5.41 1.06
C ALA A 33 -8.84 -4.77 0.25
N LYS A 34 -9.86 -5.57 -0.10
CA LYS A 34 -11.08 -5.06 -0.72
C LYS A 34 -11.83 -4.04 0.15
N GLY A 35 -11.65 -4.13 1.47
CA GLY A 35 -12.49 -3.43 2.44
C GLY A 35 -13.84 -4.15 2.58
N LEU A 36 -14.94 -3.42 2.39
CA LEU A 36 -16.34 -3.85 2.60
C LEU A 36 -16.78 -5.23 2.05
N VAL A 37 -17.91 -5.69 2.60
CA VAL A 37 -18.83 -6.67 2.00
C VAL A 37 -19.51 -6.05 0.76
N ALA A 38 -18.76 -5.81 -0.32
CA ALA A 38 -19.39 -5.62 -1.62
C ALA A 38 -19.82 -7.00 -2.15
N THR A 39 -21.03 -7.09 -2.72
CA THR A 39 -21.55 -8.29 -3.39
C THR A 39 -20.73 -8.66 -4.61
N GLU A 40 -20.02 -7.69 -5.20
CA GLU A 40 -19.18 -7.90 -6.38
C GLU A 40 -17.69 -7.98 -6.00
N PRO A 41 -16.88 -8.86 -6.63
CA PRO A 41 -15.43 -8.90 -6.43
C PRO A 41 -14.75 -7.65 -7.00
N LEU A 42 -13.60 -7.28 -6.43
CA LEU A 42 -12.68 -6.34 -7.06
C LEU A 42 -11.81 -7.10 -8.07
N TRP A 43 -11.92 -6.74 -9.35
CA TRP A 43 -11.20 -7.38 -10.45
C TRP A 43 -10.07 -6.49 -10.99
N LEU A 44 -8.85 -6.68 -10.50
CA LEU A 44 -7.68 -5.93 -10.97
C LEU A 44 -7.12 -6.54 -12.26
N ALA A 45 -6.47 -5.72 -13.09
CA ALA A 45 -5.78 -6.18 -14.28
C ALA A 45 -4.51 -6.97 -13.94
N ALA A 46 -4.21 -8.00 -14.74
CA ALA A 46 -2.94 -8.71 -14.72
C ALA A 46 -2.14 -8.42 -16.01
N PRO A 47 -0.80 -8.22 -15.93
CA PRO A 47 -0.01 -8.15 -14.71
C PRO A 47 -0.27 -6.86 -13.93
N LEU A 48 -0.31 -6.95 -12.61
CA LEU A 48 -0.42 -5.79 -11.75
C LEU A 48 0.94 -5.08 -11.65
N ALA A 49 0.92 -3.75 -11.61
CA ALA A 49 2.11 -2.94 -11.41
C ALA A 49 1.85 -1.88 -10.34
N ALA A 50 2.87 -1.58 -9.54
CA ALA A 50 2.81 -0.52 -8.54
C ALA A 50 3.89 0.54 -8.81
N SER A 51 3.74 1.67 -8.13
CA SER A 51 4.78 2.69 -8.03
C SER A 51 5.18 2.83 -6.57
N VAL A 52 6.45 3.17 -6.34
CA VAL A 52 7.00 3.45 -5.02
C VAL A 52 7.59 4.85 -5.02
N ALA A 53 7.41 5.58 -3.92
CA ALA A 53 8.10 6.84 -3.69
C ALA A 53 8.50 6.97 -2.22
N ILE A 54 9.70 7.45 -1.97
CA ILE A 54 10.12 7.96 -0.67
C ILE A 54 9.99 9.47 -0.74
N ILE A 55 9.13 10.03 0.09
CA ILE A 55 8.77 11.44 0.12
C ILE A 55 9.35 12.03 1.40
N GLY A 56 9.96 13.22 1.31
CA GLY A 56 10.37 14.01 2.46
C GLY A 56 9.87 15.45 2.36
N PRO A 57 10.42 16.37 3.18
CA PRO A 57 9.91 17.74 3.30
C PRO A 57 9.94 18.52 1.98
N GLY A 58 10.90 18.22 1.10
CA GLY A 58 11.04 18.85 -0.22
C GLY A 58 10.36 18.11 -1.37
N GLY A 59 9.56 17.08 -1.09
CA GLY A 59 8.91 16.24 -2.11
C GLY A 59 9.59 14.87 -2.27
N ARG A 60 9.52 14.30 -3.48
CA ARG A 60 10.04 12.95 -3.78
C ARG A 60 11.57 12.93 -3.73
N ILE A 61 12.12 12.09 -2.87
CA ILE A 61 13.57 11.88 -2.69
C ILE A 61 14.07 10.79 -3.66
N ALA A 62 13.33 9.70 -3.73
CA ALA A 62 13.59 8.52 -4.57
C ALA A 62 12.26 7.91 -4.98
N TRP A 63 12.09 7.51 -6.23
CA TRP A 63 10.85 6.87 -6.68
C TRP A 63 11.10 5.92 -7.83
N ALA A 64 10.15 5.01 -8.07
CA ALA A 64 10.13 4.19 -9.26
C ALA A 64 8.66 3.91 -9.62
N GLU A 65 8.38 3.80 -10.91
CA GLU A 65 7.02 3.67 -11.43
C GLU A 65 6.87 2.40 -12.25
N ARG A 66 5.65 1.86 -12.29
CA ARG A 66 5.29 0.67 -13.08
C ARG A 66 6.15 -0.56 -12.78
N ILE A 67 6.49 -0.76 -11.52
CA ILE A 67 7.20 -1.93 -11.03
C ILE A 67 6.24 -3.14 -11.04
N PRO A 68 6.55 -4.21 -11.78
CA PRO A 68 5.78 -5.44 -11.74
C PRO A 68 5.75 -5.99 -10.31
N VAL A 69 4.59 -6.44 -9.86
CA VAL A 69 4.45 -7.05 -8.54
C VAL A 69 4.50 -8.57 -8.64
N SER A 70 5.04 -9.22 -7.61
CA SER A 70 4.92 -10.66 -7.41
C SER A 70 3.79 -10.93 -6.43
N LEU A 71 2.73 -11.62 -6.86
CA LEU A 71 1.54 -11.85 -6.04
C LEU A 71 1.70 -13.07 -5.14
N ARG A 72 1.18 -12.97 -3.91
CA ARG A 72 0.99 -14.05 -2.96
C ARG A 72 -0.50 -14.14 -2.62
N GLY A 73 -1.13 -15.24 -3.00
CA GLY A 73 -2.58 -15.39 -2.90
C GLY A 73 -3.35 -14.66 -4.01
N GLY A 74 -4.68 -14.65 -3.93
CA GLY A 74 -5.58 -14.17 -5.00
C GLY A 74 -5.85 -15.25 -6.05
N LEU A 75 -7.04 -15.22 -6.65
CA LEU A 75 -7.41 -16.12 -7.74
C LEU A 75 -7.10 -15.44 -9.07
N HIS A 76 -6.19 -16.05 -9.83
CA HIS A 76 -5.92 -15.65 -11.21
C HIS A 76 -6.99 -16.24 -12.13
N THR A 77 -7.79 -15.37 -12.73
CA THR A 77 -8.83 -15.76 -13.68
C THR A 77 -8.56 -15.05 -15.00
N GLY A 78 -7.79 -15.72 -15.87
CA GLY A 78 -7.29 -15.11 -17.13
C GLY A 78 -6.39 -13.91 -16.86
N ASP A 79 -6.67 -12.78 -17.53
CA ASP A 79 -5.91 -11.54 -17.40
C ASP A 79 -6.35 -10.66 -16.20
N ARG A 80 -6.98 -11.26 -15.19
CA ARG A 80 -7.50 -10.55 -14.02
C ARG A 80 -7.18 -11.26 -12.71
N ILE A 81 -7.04 -10.45 -11.67
CA ILE A 81 -6.86 -10.87 -10.28
C ILE A 81 -8.16 -10.58 -9.54
N GLU A 82 -8.75 -11.62 -8.95
CA GLU A 82 -9.94 -11.49 -8.12
C GLU A 82 -9.55 -11.23 -6.66
N ILE A 83 -10.17 -10.20 -6.06
CA ILE A 83 -10.22 -10.01 -4.61
C ILE A 83 -11.69 -10.08 -4.21
N ASP A 84 -12.06 -11.18 -3.56
CA ASP A 84 -13.43 -11.56 -3.17
C ASP A 84 -13.84 -10.95 -1.81
N ALA A 85 -15.02 -11.36 -1.29
CA ALA A 85 -15.76 -10.70 -0.22
C ALA A 85 -14.99 -10.50 1.11
N ALA A 86 -15.53 -9.65 2.00
CA ALA A 86 -14.96 -9.41 3.33
C ALA A 86 -14.83 -10.73 4.10
N GLY A 87 -13.58 -11.12 4.39
CA GLY A 87 -13.23 -12.39 5.05
C GLY A 87 -12.22 -13.22 4.27
N SER A 88 -12.06 -12.97 2.97
CA SER A 88 -10.99 -13.61 2.20
C SER A 88 -9.62 -12.99 2.49
N PRO A 89 -8.53 -13.77 2.37
CA PRO A 89 -7.20 -13.26 2.63
C PRO A 89 -6.91 -12.05 1.72
N PRO A 90 -6.32 -10.96 2.24
CA PRO A 90 -5.96 -9.83 1.42
C PRO A 90 -4.96 -10.26 0.33
N LEU A 91 -4.98 -9.58 -0.81
CA LEU A 91 -3.99 -9.81 -1.85
C LEU A 91 -2.65 -9.28 -1.37
N ILE A 92 -1.73 -10.16 -0.99
CA ILE A 92 -0.38 -9.79 -0.61
C ILE A 92 0.47 -9.77 -1.88
N PHE A 93 1.36 -8.80 -2.00
CA PHE A 93 2.30 -8.74 -3.10
C PHE A 93 3.64 -8.17 -2.67
N ASP A 94 4.67 -8.61 -3.38
CA ASP A 94 6.03 -8.10 -3.23
C ASP A 94 6.43 -7.24 -4.42
N LEU A 95 7.20 -6.21 -4.13
CA LEU A 95 7.88 -5.35 -5.07
C LEU A 95 9.37 -5.54 -4.89
N THR A 96 10.07 -5.86 -5.98
CA THR A 96 11.53 -5.79 -6.04
C THR A 96 11.91 -4.65 -6.97
N VAL A 97 12.46 -3.59 -6.41
CA VAL A 97 12.80 -2.37 -7.13
C VAL A 97 14.31 -2.31 -7.29
N PRO A 98 14.85 -2.59 -8.48
CA PRO A 98 16.29 -2.49 -8.70
C PRO A 98 16.73 -1.02 -8.72
N ASP A 99 17.99 -0.77 -8.37
CA ASP A 99 18.64 0.55 -8.53
C ASP A 99 18.51 1.12 -9.96
N SER A 100 18.37 0.27 -10.99
CA SER A 100 18.20 0.71 -12.38
C SER A 100 16.82 1.29 -12.68
N ALA A 101 15.80 0.96 -11.88
CA ALA A 101 14.44 1.51 -12.01
C ALA A 101 14.25 2.79 -11.19
N LEU A 102 15.25 3.16 -10.38
CA LEU A 102 15.23 4.32 -9.52
C LEU A 102 15.27 5.60 -10.36
N MET A 103 14.32 6.47 -10.05
CA MET A 103 14.25 7.84 -10.50
C MET A 103 14.54 8.75 -9.29
N GLY A 104 15.38 9.76 -9.51
CA GLY A 104 15.82 10.68 -8.46
C GLY A 104 17.34 10.70 -8.25
N GLY A 105 17.79 11.54 -7.31
CA GLY A 105 19.21 11.75 -7.02
C GLY A 105 19.79 10.89 -5.89
N PHE A 106 18.97 10.04 -5.26
CA PHE A 106 19.35 9.28 -4.06
C PHE A 106 19.24 7.77 -4.31
N THR A 107 20.26 7.02 -3.91
CA THR A 107 20.21 5.55 -3.92
C THR A 107 19.19 5.02 -2.92
N TRP A 108 18.68 3.80 -3.14
CA TRP A 108 17.77 3.15 -2.17
C TRP A 108 18.41 3.00 -0.79
N LYS A 109 19.73 2.78 -0.73
CA LYS A 109 20.48 2.74 0.53
C LYS A 109 20.34 4.03 1.34
N LEU A 110 20.54 5.18 0.71
CA LEU A 110 20.44 6.48 1.38
C LEU A 110 18.99 6.81 1.75
N ALA A 111 18.05 6.52 0.85
CA ALA A 111 16.63 6.76 1.10
C ALA A 111 16.10 5.88 2.26
N MET A 112 16.58 4.64 2.38
CA MET A 112 16.27 3.73 3.49
C MET A 112 16.88 4.17 4.82
N GLN A 113 18.10 4.71 4.80
CA GLN A 113 18.69 5.31 6.00
C GLN A 113 17.82 6.48 6.50
N ALA A 114 17.30 7.30 5.58
CA ALA A 114 16.42 8.41 5.90
C ALA A 114 15.04 7.93 6.43
N LEU A 115 14.47 6.87 5.87
CA LEU A 115 13.25 6.24 6.39
C LEU A 115 13.45 5.68 7.80
N ARG A 116 14.55 4.98 8.07
CA ARG A 116 14.82 4.41 9.41
C ARG A 116 15.12 5.46 10.48
N ALA A 117 15.55 6.66 10.09
CA ALA A 117 15.66 7.77 11.02
C ALA A 117 14.29 8.19 11.60
N TYR A 118 13.17 7.81 10.96
CA TYR A 118 11.82 7.98 11.51
C TYR A 118 11.65 7.29 12.87
N ASP A 119 12.18 6.08 13.05
CA ASP A 119 12.03 5.33 14.32
C ASP A 119 12.65 6.08 15.52
N TYR A 120 13.56 7.03 15.28
CA TYR A 120 14.20 7.85 16.30
C TYR A 120 13.56 9.22 16.51
N GLN A 121 12.83 9.73 15.51
CA GLN A 121 12.20 11.04 15.53
C GLN A 121 10.74 10.82 15.14
N GLN A 122 9.87 10.64 16.15
CA GLN A 122 8.44 10.30 16.01
C GLN A 122 7.63 11.28 15.11
N ASP A 123 8.24 12.37 14.63
CA ASP A 123 7.65 13.36 13.72
C ASP A 123 8.43 13.53 12.39
N SER A 124 9.28 12.57 12.01
CA SER A 124 10.05 12.72 10.77
C SER A 124 9.07 12.86 9.58
N PRO A 125 9.26 13.82 8.67
CA PRO A 125 8.39 14.03 7.52
C PRO A 125 8.64 13.03 6.38
N ILE A 126 9.54 12.06 6.59
CA ILE A 126 9.90 11.09 5.56
C ILE A 126 8.91 9.92 5.57
N ARG A 127 8.35 9.61 4.41
CA ARG A 127 7.33 8.57 4.21
C ARG A 127 7.68 7.70 3.02
N LEU A 128 7.46 6.40 3.14
CA LEU A 128 7.40 5.48 2.03
C LEU A 128 5.96 5.44 1.54
N HIS A 129 5.72 5.70 0.27
CA HIS A 129 4.44 5.57 -0.39
C HIS A 129 4.52 4.45 -1.41
N VAL A 130 3.58 3.53 -1.37
CA VAL A 130 3.32 2.54 -2.41
C VAL A 130 1.97 2.88 -3.03
N SER A 131 1.88 2.84 -4.35
CA SER A 131 0.61 3.11 -5.02
C SER A 131 0.32 2.15 -6.15
N VAL A 132 -0.93 1.74 -6.28
CA VAL A 132 -1.44 0.88 -7.34
C VAL A 132 -2.52 1.64 -8.09
N THR A 133 -2.41 1.70 -9.42
CA THR A 133 -3.39 2.37 -10.28
C THR A 133 -4.09 1.36 -11.17
N ASP A 134 -5.40 1.24 -11.05
CA ASP A 134 -6.24 0.37 -11.87
C ASP A 134 -7.64 0.97 -12.06
N PRO A 135 -8.16 1.09 -13.30
CA PRO A 135 -9.54 1.55 -13.54
C PRO A 135 -10.63 0.73 -12.84
N ALA A 136 -10.37 -0.53 -12.47
CA ALA A 136 -11.27 -1.34 -11.67
C ALA A 136 -11.49 -0.80 -10.26
N ILE A 137 -10.49 -0.14 -9.67
CA ILE A 137 -10.62 0.48 -8.34
C ILE A 137 -11.66 1.60 -8.40
N ALA A 138 -11.62 2.45 -9.43
CA ALA A 138 -12.60 3.52 -9.63
C ALA A 138 -14.02 2.97 -9.83
N ARG A 139 -14.17 1.93 -10.65
CA ARG A 139 -15.46 1.24 -10.87
C ARG A 139 -16.02 0.65 -9.58
N PHE A 140 -15.16 0.02 -8.79
CA PHE A 140 -15.55 -0.54 -7.49
C PHE A 140 -16.03 0.56 -6.53
N ARG A 141 -15.27 1.66 -6.41
CA ARG A 141 -15.65 2.82 -5.58
C ARG A 141 -17.01 3.40 -5.99
N ALA A 142 -17.24 3.57 -7.29
CA ALA A 142 -18.52 4.03 -7.81
C ALA A 142 -19.67 3.07 -7.47
N ALA A 143 -19.45 1.76 -7.59
CA ALA A 143 -20.45 0.73 -7.29
C ALA A 143 -20.85 0.69 -5.81
N VAL A 144 -19.94 1.00 -4.89
CA VAL A 144 -20.23 1.08 -3.44
C VAL A 144 -20.68 2.47 -2.99
N GLY A 145 -20.91 3.42 -3.92
CA GLY A 145 -21.37 4.77 -3.61
C GLY A 145 -20.33 5.66 -2.92
N ALA A 146 -19.04 5.31 -3.01
CA ALA A 146 -17.97 6.16 -2.51
C ALA A 146 -17.77 7.39 -3.43
N PRO A 147 -17.35 8.55 -2.91
CA PRO A 147 -17.06 9.73 -3.74
C PRO A 147 -16.04 9.43 -4.83
N VAL A 148 -16.32 9.91 -6.04
CA VAL A 148 -15.51 9.68 -7.25
C VAL A 148 -14.88 11.01 -7.71
N GLY A 149 -13.55 11.14 -7.66
CA GLY A 149 -12.75 12.21 -8.26
C GLY A 149 -11.55 11.73 -9.12
N ASP A 150 -10.68 12.65 -9.54
CA ASP A 150 -9.64 12.36 -10.55
C ASP A 150 -8.60 11.28 -10.18
N ARG A 151 -8.60 10.79 -8.92
CA ARG A 151 -7.66 9.77 -8.41
C ARG A 151 -8.35 8.48 -7.96
N ASP A 152 -9.56 8.18 -8.42
CA ASP A 152 -10.27 7.00 -7.89
C ASP A 152 -9.74 5.66 -8.33
N GLY A 153 -8.97 5.63 -9.42
CA GLY A 153 -8.25 4.44 -9.84
C GLY A 153 -7.04 4.15 -8.95
N LEU A 154 -6.73 4.99 -7.96
CA LEU A 154 -5.49 4.95 -7.18
C LEU A 154 -5.74 4.43 -5.76
N LEU A 155 -4.98 3.41 -5.38
CA LEU A 155 -4.72 3.05 -4.00
C LEU A 155 -3.34 3.56 -3.60
N VAL A 156 -3.23 4.12 -2.39
CA VAL A 156 -1.96 4.53 -1.80
C VAL A 156 -1.88 3.96 -0.40
N GLY A 157 -0.81 3.25 -0.11
CA GLY A 157 -0.43 2.84 1.23
C GLY A 157 0.86 3.55 1.62
N SER A 158 0.95 3.98 2.88
CA SER A 158 2.11 4.71 3.37
C SER A 158 2.72 4.04 4.59
N TRP A 159 4.03 4.17 4.74
CA TRP A 159 4.75 3.83 5.95
C TRP A 159 5.61 5.02 6.43
N PRO A 160 5.61 5.34 7.73
CA PRO A 160 4.64 4.91 8.74
C PRO A 160 3.21 5.27 8.32
N ASP A 161 2.26 4.41 8.72
CA ASP A 161 0.85 4.64 8.42
C ASP A 161 0.35 5.87 9.20
N GLN A 162 -0.54 6.67 8.61
CA GLN A 162 -1.12 7.82 9.31
C GLN A 162 -2.25 7.42 10.27
N ILE A 163 -2.38 6.14 10.57
CA ILE A 163 -3.26 5.69 11.66
C ILE A 163 -2.61 6.15 12.96
N GLU A 164 -3.02 7.33 13.42
CA GLU A 164 -3.01 7.66 14.85
C GLU A 164 -3.76 6.54 15.56
N HIS A 165 -3.09 5.46 15.94
CA HIS A 165 -3.39 4.59 17.07
C HIS A 165 -2.32 3.50 17.17
N ARG A 166 -1.41 3.75 18.11
CA ARG A 166 -0.57 2.82 18.87
C ARG A 166 -0.76 1.33 18.58
N ILE A 167 0.30 0.71 18.06
CA ILE A 167 0.61 -0.70 18.34
C ILE A 167 1.06 -0.76 19.82
N GLU A 168 0.11 -0.74 20.76
CA GLU A 168 0.36 -1.12 22.16
C GLU A 168 -0.35 -2.44 22.55
N ASP A 169 -1.23 -3.01 21.73
CA ASP A 169 -2.07 -4.15 22.14
C ASP A 169 -1.64 -5.54 21.63
N LEU A 170 -0.48 -5.69 20.99
CA LEU A 170 0.02 -7.02 20.58
C LEU A 170 1.02 -7.68 21.55
N ASN A 171 1.31 -7.07 22.70
CA ASN A 171 2.19 -7.65 23.74
C ASN A 171 1.47 -7.94 25.08
N GLY A 172 0.14 -7.93 25.11
CA GLY A 172 -0.65 -8.14 26.34
C GLY A 172 -1.22 -9.54 26.55
N ALA A 173 -0.81 -10.55 25.76
CA ALA A 173 -1.27 -11.92 25.91
C ALA A 173 -0.12 -12.85 26.28
N ASP A 174 0.53 -12.56 27.39
CA ASP A 174 1.24 -13.54 28.23
C ASP A 174 1.56 -12.89 29.58
N SER A 175 0.61 -12.95 30.52
CA SER A 175 0.80 -12.83 31.97
C SER A 175 -0.41 -13.40 32.71
#